data_AF-A0A9D6NZD5-F1
#
_entry.id   AF-A0A9D6NZD5-F1
#
_cell.length_a   1.000
_cell.length_b   1.000
_cell.length_c   1.000
_cell.angle_alpha   90.00
_cell.angle_beta   90.00
_cell.angle_gamma   90.00
#
_symmetry.space_group_name_H-M   'P 1'
#
loop_
_entity.id
_entity.type
_entity.pdbx_description
1 polymer ?
#
loop_
_entity_poly.entity_id
_entity_poly.type
_entity_poly.pdbx_seq_one_letter_code
_entity_poly.pdbx_strand_id
1 'polypeptide(L)' 'MRDYAQEAVELVRGKHRSDLDKERLLQLALVRLIEIVGEAAGRVSQETQAQHPHIAWAQIISMRNRLVHGYDFEVNLL' A
#
# COMPACT_ATOMS: atom_id res chain seq x y z
N MET A 1 -11.09 3.84 -0.27
CA MET A 1 -10.04 2.92 -0.81
C MET A 1 -9.50 3.46 -2.13
N ARG A 2 -10.36 3.62 -3.15
CA ARG A 2 -9.96 4.14 -4.46
C ARG A 2 -9.19 5.47 -4.39
N ASP A 3 -9.68 6.44 -3.62
CA ASP A 3 -9.07 7.78 -3.56
C ASP A 3 -7.63 7.73 -3.02
N TYR A 4 -7.40 6.97 -1.95
CA TYR A 4 -6.06 6.79 -1.38
C TYR A 4 -5.11 6.01 -2.30
N ALA A 5 -5.63 5.03 -3.04
CA ALA A 5 -4.85 4.33 -4.05
C ALA A 5 -4.46 5.27 -5.21
N GLN A 6 -5.39 6.12 -5.65
CA GLN A 6 -5.14 7.12 -6.67
C GLN A 6 -4.11 8.15 -6.19
N GLU A 7 -4.26 8.65 -4.97
CA GLU A 7 -3.34 9.61 -4.37
C GLU A 7 -1.91 9.05 -4.28
N ALA A 8 -1.75 7.79 -3.88
CA ALA A 8 -0.45 7.12 -3.87
C ALA A 8 0.20 7.08 -5.27
N VAL A 9 -0.60 6.80 -6.31
CA VAL A 9 -0.14 6.81 -7.71
C VAL A 9 0.23 8.22 -8.18
N GLU A 10 -0.54 9.23 -7.80
CA GLU A 10 -0.24 10.64 -8.14
C GLU A 10 1.04 11.13 -7.46
N LEU A 11 1.27 10.78 -6.19
CA LEU A 11 2.47 11.20 -5.45
C LEU A 11 3.78 10.68 -6.06
N VAL A 12 3.74 9.50 -6.70
CA VAL A 12 4.90 8.90 -7.36
C VAL A 12 4.97 9.20 -8.86
N ARG A 13 4.00 9.93 -9.41
CA ARG A 13 3.98 10.25 -10.84
C ARG A 13 5.20 11.07 -11.21
N GLY A 14 5.96 10.57 -12.19
CA GLY A 14 7.18 11.22 -12.67
C GLY A 14 8.37 11.13 -11.69
N LYS A 15 8.25 10.35 -10.61
CA LYS A 15 9.35 10.05 -9.69
C LYS A 15 10.02 8.73 -10.03
N HIS A 16 11.30 8.65 -9.71
CA HIS A 16 12.11 7.45 -9.79
C HIS A 16 12.28 6.82 -8.41
N ARG A 17 12.67 5.54 -8.38
CA ARG A 17 12.95 4.81 -7.13
C ARG A 17 13.97 5.54 -6.25
N SER A 18 14.96 6.20 -6.86
CA SER A 18 15.97 6.99 -6.16
C SER A 18 15.41 8.21 -5.42
N ASP A 19 14.27 8.73 -5.85
CA ASP A 19 13.61 9.87 -5.19
C ASP A 19 12.97 9.42 -3.89
N LEU A 20 12.44 8.18 -3.86
CA LEU A 20 11.95 7.58 -2.62
C LEU A 20 13.06 7.50 -1.57
N ASP A 21 14.29 7.13 -1.93
CA ASP A 21 15.41 7.01 -0.98
C ASP A 21 15.82 8.35 -0.36
N LYS A 22 15.57 9.46 -1.06
CA LYS A 22 15.97 10.81 -0.65
C LYS A 22 14.84 11.58 0.02
N GLU A 23 13.59 11.23 -0.25
CA GLU A 23 12.41 11.96 0.23
C GLU A 23 11.70 11.21 1.35
N ARG A 24 12.14 11.42 2.60
CA ARG A 24 11.53 10.76 3.76
C ARG A 24 10.04 11.05 3.91
N LEU A 25 9.59 12.26 3.60
CA LEU A 25 8.16 12.62 3.63
C LEU A 25 7.34 11.84 2.61
N LEU A 26 7.87 11.61 1.41
CA LEU A 26 7.21 10.80 0.39
C LEU A 26 7.09 9.34 0.83
N GLN A 27 8.15 8.77 1.43
CA GLN A 27 8.09 7.42 2.00
C GLN A 27 6.98 7.31 3.06
N LEU A 28 6.95 8.24 4.00
CA LEU A 28 5.96 8.25 5.09
C LEU A 28 4.54 8.40 4.54
N ALA A 29 4.33 9.28 3.56
CA ALA A 29 3.04 9.44 2.89
C ALA A 29 2.59 8.15 2.21
N LEU A 30 3.48 7.50 1.44
CA LEU A 30 3.15 6.26 0.74
C LEU A 30 2.85 5.11 1.70
N VAL A 31 3.64 4.94 2.75
CA VAL A 31 3.38 3.94 3.80
C VAL A 31 1.97 4.16 4.36
N ARG A 32 1.64 5.40 4.71
CA ARG A 32 0.34 5.73 5.28
C ARG A 32 -0.82 5.43 4.33
N LEU A 33 -0.69 5.81 3.05
CA LEU A 33 -1.73 5.57 2.05
C LEU A 33 -1.94 4.07 1.83
N ILE A 34 -0.87 3.28 1.77
CA ILE A 34 -0.96 1.83 1.62
C ILE A 34 -1.60 1.17 2.84
N GLU A 35 -1.26 1.60 4.05
CA GLU A 35 -1.90 1.11 5.28
C GLU A 35 -3.41 1.31 5.25
N ILE A 36 -3.87 2.51 4.83
CA ILE A 36 -5.29 2.84 4.73
C ILE A 36 -5.99 1.95 3.69
N VAL A 37 -5.34 1.70 2.54
CA VAL A 37 -5.87 0.80 1.51
C VAL A 37 -6.00 -0.63 2.05
N GLY A 38 -4.98 -1.15 2.74
CA GLY A 38 -5.01 -2.48 3.37
C GLY A 38 -6.04 -2.61 4.50
N GLU A 39 -6.26 -1.54 5.28
CA GLU A 39 -7.34 -1.44 6.28
C GLU A 39 -8.71 -1.46 5.65
N ALA A 40 -8.92 -0.66 4.61
CA ALA A 40 -10.19 -0.66 3.89
C ALA A 40 -10.47 -2.04 3.25
N ALA A 41 -9.45 -2.72 2.73
CA ALA A 41 -9.60 -4.05 2.12
C ALA A 41 -10.00 -5.11 3.15
N GLY A 42 -9.41 -5.06 4.35
CA GLY A 42 -9.76 -6.00 5.44
C GLY A 42 -11.18 -5.81 5.98
N ARG A 43 -11.77 -4.62 5.79
CA ARG A 43 -13.16 -4.32 6.20
C ARG A 43 -14.20 -4.75 5.17
N VAL A 44 -13.81 -5.11 3.94
CA VAL A 44 -14.72 -5.68 2.94
C VAL A 44 -15.14 -7.08 3.40
N SER A 45 -16.43 -7.41 3.33
CA SER A 45 -16.93 -8.72 3.76
C SER A 45 -16.31 -9.86 2.94
N GLN A 46 -16.16 -11.03 3.56
CA GLN A 46 -15.63 -12.21 2.85
C GLN A 46 -16.48 -12.61 1.65
N GLU A 47 -17.81 -12.42 1.73
CA GLU A 47 -18.73 -12.65 0.62
C GLU A 47 -18.42 -11.74 -0.57
N THR A 48 -18.28 -10.43 -0.35
CA THR A 48 -17.91 -9.50 -1.42
C THR A 48 -16.52 -9.80 -1.97
N GLN A 49 -15.56 -10.18 -1.11
CA GLN A 49 -14.22 -10.58 -1.57
C GLN A 49 -14.30 -11.81 -2.49
N ALA A 50 -15.09 -12.81 -2.11
CA ALA A 50 -15.28 -14.04 -2.89
C ALA A 50 -15.99 -13.79 -4.23
N GLN A 51 -16.88 -12.79 -4.30
CA GLN A 51 -17.52 -12.35 -5.56
C GLN A 51 -16.55 -11.62 -6.50
N HIS A 52 -15.44 -11.09 -5.99
CA HIS A 52 -14.41 -10.38 -6.77
C HIS A 52 -13.03 -11.03 -6.62
N PRO A 53 -12.84 -12.29 -7.05
CA PRO A 53 -11.59 -13.03 -6.84
C PRO A 53 -10.43 -12.52 -7.70
N HIS A 54 -10.71 -11.69 -8.71
CA HIS A 54 -9.70 -11.03 -9.55
C HIS A 54 -8.94 -9.93 -8.79
N ILE A 55 -9.48 -9.46 -7.66
CA ILE A 55 -8.78 -8.52 -6.77
C ILE A 55 -7.95 -9.36 -5.79
N ALA A 56 -6.66 -9.02 -5.67
CA ALA A 56 -5.74 -9.72 -4.78
C ALA A 56 -5.93 -9.32 -3.30
N TRP A 57 -7.13 -9.57 -2.74
CA TRP A 57 -7.53 -9.15 -1.40
C TRP A 57 -6.51 -9.51 -0.32
N ALA A 58 -6.08 -10.77 -0.27
CA ALA A 58 -5.12 -11.24 0.71
C ALA A 58 -3.78 -10.50 0.64
N GLN A 59 -3.30 -10.20 -0.59
CA GLN A 59 -2.05 -9.46 -0.78
C GLN A 59 -2.20 -8.01 -0.30
N ILE A 60 -3.28 -7.33 -0.70
CA ILE A 60 -3.57 -5.95 -0.30
C ILE A 60 -3.69 -5.82 1.22
N ILE A 61 -4.38 -6.75 1.87
CA ILE A 61 -4.51 -6.78 3.34
C ILE A 61 -3.14 -7.01 3.98
N SER A 62 -2.35 -7.96 3.47
CA SER A 62 -1.03 -8.31 4.01
C SER A 62 0.02 -7.21 3.84
N MET A 63 -0.15 -6.30 2.86
CA MET A 63 0.79 -5.20 2.63
C MET A 63 0.91 -4.28 3.85
N ARG A 64 -0.19 -4.06 4.57
CA ARG A 64 -0.14 -3.31 5.84
C ARG A 64 0.79 -3.97 6.86
N ASN A 65 0.67 -5.30 7.02
CA ASN A 65 1.48 -6.04 7.97
C ASN A 65 2.97 -5.96 7.59
N ARG A 66 3.28 -6.05 6.29
CA ARG A 66 4.66 -5.92 5.79
C ARG A 66 5.26 -4.53 6.05
N LEU A 67 4.47 -3.47 5.88
CA LEU A 67 4.96 -2.10 6.08
C LEU A 67 5.08 -1.72 7.56
N VAL A 68 4.22 -2.26 8.43
CA VAL A 68 4.30 -2.06 9.88
C VAL A 68 5.47 -2.84 10.49
N HIS A 69 5.77 -4.05 10.00
CA HIS A 69 6.91 -4.86 10.48
C HIS A 69 8.22 -4.60 9.72
N GLY A 70 8.19 -3.87 8.59
CA GLY A 70 9.34 -3.51 7.77
C GLY A 70 10.27 -2.45 8.40
N TYR A 71 10.07 -2.08 9.66
CA TYR A 71 11.10 -1.37 10.42
C TYR A 71 12.25 -2.32 10.85
N ASP A 72 12.02 -3.64 10.91
CA ASP A 72 13.05 -4.64 11.22
C ASP A 72 13.66 -5.32 9.99
N PHE A 73 13.02 -5.19 8.83
CA PHE A 73 13.53 -5.70 7.56
C PHE A 73 13.58 -4.54 6.58
N GLU A 74 14.79 -4.18 6.15
CA GLU A 74 15.01 -3.37 4.94
C GLU A 74 14.03 -3.82 3.87
N VAL A 75 13.02 -2.98 3.61
CA VAL A 75 12.08 -3.18 2.51
C VAL A 75 12.87 -2.98 1.23
N ASN A 76 13.52 -4.03 0.79
CA ASN A 76 14.08 -4.12 -0.55
C ASN A 76 12.89 -4.30 -1.50
N LEU A 77 12.49 -3.20 -2.13
CA LEU A 77 11.62 -3.20 -3.30
C LEU A 77 12.41 -3.77 -4.50
N LEU A 78 12.65 -5.08 -4.48
CA LEU A 78 13.19 -5.87 -5.60
C LEU A 78 12.04 -6.61 -6.30
#